data_AF-A0A1Q9VKI7-F1
#
_entry.id   AF-A0A1Q9VKI7-F1
#
_cell.length_a   1.000
_cell.length_b   1.000
_cell.length_c   1.000
_cell.angle_alpha   90.00
_cell.angle_beta   90.00
_cell.angle_gamma   90.00
#
_symmetry.space_group_name_H-M   'P 1'
#
loop_
_entity.id
_entity.type
_entity.pdbx_description
1 polymer ?
#
loop_
_entity_poly.entity_id
_entity_poly.type
_entity_poly.pdbx_seq_one_letter_code
_entity_poly.pdbx_strand_id
1 'polypeptide(L)'
;MDPQSQPTASDSDGTEKWRTGQLAALTGVTVRTLRYYDQTHLLQPSGQTSGGHRVYDRDNVARLYRILALRRLGFGLSEIRSLLDDPHWDLRDMVTRHIEDTERTAATISRLTAHLRMISSELEGTRRVRPETLFTIMEEMTMLESPVLGTTTLLVYRDLAAAHAHLSKNFGLVPGPLVHDADGNAVHGELFAGDHTIWLHPTGEEYRSPRELGGVSSMTVLAVDNADDHHAHAVEHGAEIIQAPVSQPYGVREYGARDLEGHLWFFHSPLD
;
A
#
# COMPACT_ATOMS: atom_id res chain seq x y z
N MET A 1 30.16 -3.79 -41.47
CA MET A 1 29.32 -4.70 -42.27
C MET A 1 28.94 -5.82 -41.32
N ASP A 2 27.73 -5.91 -40.80
CA ASP A 2 26.44 -5.79 -41.49
C ASP A 2 25.41 -4.86 -40.81
N PRO A 3 24.33 -4.48 -41.53
CA PRO A 3 23.67 -3.19 -41.44
C PRO A 3 22.17 -3.32 -41.13
N GLN A 4 21.61 -2.41 -40.32
CA GLN A 4 20.25 -1.88 -40.47
C GLN A 4 19.97 -0.81 -39.40
N SER A 5 20.77 0.25 -39.44
CA SER A 5 20.27 1.58 -39.09
C SER A 5 19.62 2.12 -40.37
N GLN A 6 18.30 2.01 -40.45
CA GLN A 6 17.50 2.59 -41.53
C GLN A 6 16.29 3.33 -40.94
N PRO A 7 15.77 4.33 -41.65
CA PRO A 7 15.73 5.71 -41.19
C PRO A 7 14.47 6.02 -40.40
N THR A 8 14.49 7.14 -39.67
CA THR A 8 13.27 7.87 -39.33
C THR A 8 12.44 8.02 -40.59
N ALA A 9 11.30 7.32 -40.67
CA ALA A 9 10.27 7.66 -41.64
C ALA A 9 9.63 8.95 -41.14
N SER A 10 10.32 10.08 -41.37
CA SER A 10 9.71 11.38 -41.39
C SER A 10 8.83 11.42 -42.64
N ASP A 11 7.57 11.03 -42.50
CA ASP A 11 6.55 11.51 -43.43
C ASP A 11 6.51 13.03 -43.32
N SER A 12 6.22 13.69 -44.43
CA SER A 12 6.38 15.12 -44.73
C SER A 12 5.48 16.08 -43.94
N ASP A 13 5.12 15.73 -42.71
CA ASP A 13 4.33 16.52 -41.77
C ASP A 13 4.88 16.16 -40.38
N GLY A 14 5.37 17.12 -39.59
CA GLY A 14 6.28 16.94 -38.44
C GLY A 14 5.78 16.15 -37.21
N THR A 15 4.94 15.12 -37.38
CA THR A 15 4.44 14.23 -36.32
C THR A 15 5.29 12.96 -36.23
N GLU A 16 5.99 12.82 -35.11
CA GLU A 16 6.78 11.64 -34.78
C GLU A 16 5.88 10.38 -34.70
N LYS A 17 6.26 9.33 -35.44
CA LYS A 17 5.53 8.05 -35.50
C LYS A 17 6.45 6.88 -35.16
N TRP A 18 5.93 5.91 -34.43
CA TRP A 18 6.66 4.72 -34.01
C TRP A 18 6.05 3.45 -34.59
N ARG A 19 6.89 2.57 -35.14
CA ARG A 19 6.47 1.20 -35.50
C ARG A 19 6.32 0.35 -34.25
N THR A 20 5.52 -0.71 -34.31
CA THR A 20 5.25 -1.60 -33.14
C THR A 20 6.53 -2.06 -32.43
N GLY A 21 7.57 -2.45 -33.17
CA GLY A 21 8.83 -2.91 -32.58
C GLY A 21 9.60 -1.80 -31.87
N GLN A 22 9.59 -0.59 -32.42
CA GLN A 22 10.22 0.59 -31.80
C GLN A 22 9.47 1.01 -30.53
N LEU A 23 8.14 1.07 -30.60
CA LEU A 23 7.30 1.40 -29.44
C LEU A 23 7.49 0.39 -28.31
N ALA A 24 7.56 -0.91 -28.64
CA ALA A 24 7.84 -1.96 -27.68
C ALA A 24 9.21 -1.78 -26.99
N ALA A 25 10.25 -1.52 -27.78
CA ALA A 25 11.60 -1.30 -27.26
C ALA A 25 11.69 -0.07 -26.34
N LEU A 26 11.01 1.02 -26.69
CA LEU A 26 11.04 2.27 -25.93
C LEU A 26 10.21 2.21 -24.63
N THR A 27 9.14 1.42 -24.60
CA THR A 27 8.21 1.37 -23.47
C THR A 27 8.40 0.15 -22.56
N GLY A 28 9.24 -0.81 -22.97
CA GLY A 28 9.39 -2.10 -22.28
C GLY A 28 8.19 -3.03 -22.43
N VAL A 29 7.13 -2.61 -23.14
CA VAL A 29 5.95 -3.43 -23.42
C VAL A 29 6.25 -4.39 -24.55
N THR A 30 5.90 -5.67 -24.41
CA THR A 30 6.17 -6.65 -25.47
C THR A 30 5.35 -6.35 -26.74
N VAL A 31 5.89 -6.69 -27.91
CA VAL A 31 5.14 -6.62 -29.20
C VAL A 31 3.84 -7.45 -29.13
N ARG A 32 3.86 -8.57 -28.40
CA ARG A 32 2.66 -9.40 -28.17
C ARG A 32 1.59 -8.63 -27.42
N THR A 33 1.96 -7.88 -26.38
CA THR A 33 1.03 -7.05 -25.61
C THR A 33 0.44 -5.93 -26.47
N LEU A 34 1.25 -5.23 -27.27
CA LEU A 34 0.75 -4.18 -28.18
C LEU A 34 -0.23 -4.73 -29.22
N ARG A 35 0.04 -5.92 -29.79
CA ARG A 35 -0.90 -6.60 -30.69
C ARG A 35 -2.19 -7.01 -29.99
N TYR A 36 -2.09 -7.44 -28.74
CA TYR A 36 -3.27 -7.80 -27.95
C TYR A 36 -4.12 -6.57 -27.61
N TYR A 37 -3.50 -5.42 -27.31
CA TYR A 37 -4.23 -4.17 -27.12
C TYR A 37 -4.89 -3.68 -28.40
N ASP A 38 -4.26 -3.86 -29.57
CA ASP A 38 -4.90 -3.59 -30.86
C ASP A 38 -6.10 -4.52 -31.11
N GLN A 39 -5.93 -5.83 -30.93
CA GLN A 39 -7.00 -6.83 -31.11
C GLN A 39 -8.20 -6.61 -30.19
N THR A 40 -7.94 -6.17 -28.96
CA THR A 40 -9.01 -5.84 -28.02
C THR A 40 -9.58 -4.45 -28.26
N HIS A 41 -9.03 -3.64 -29.16
CA HIS A 41 -9.32 -2.21 -29.35
C HIS A 41 -8.94 -1.33 -28.16
N LEU A 42 -8.08 -1.78 -27.25
CA LEU A 42 -7.65 -0.97 -26.11
C LEU A 42 -6.68 0.13 -26.54
N LEU A 43 -5.78 -0.19 -27.47
CA LEU A 43 -4.84 0.74 -28.09
C LEU A 43 -4.71 0.40 -29.56
N GLN A 44 -5.31 1.22 -30.41
CA GLN A 44 -5.29 1.03 -31.85
C GLN A 44 -4.17 1.85 -32.49
N PRO A 45 -3.49 1.32 -33.52
CA PRO A 45 -2.53 2.10 -34.29
C PRO A 45 -3.22 3.24 -35.03
N SER A 46 -2.58 4.40 -35.10
CA SER A 46 -3.08 5.55 -35.87
C SER A 46 -3.06 5.33 -37.38
N GLY A 47 -2.36 4.29 -37.86
CA GLY A 47 -2.47 3.84 -39.22
C GLY A 47 -1.54 2.68 -39.56
N GLN A 48 -1.28 2.53 -40.86
CA GLN A 48 -0.30 1.58 -41.38
C GLN A 48 0.60 2.27 -42.41
N THR A 49 1.86 1.86 -42.45
CA THR A 49 2.81 2.24 -43.52
C THR A 49 2.37 1.61 -44.84
N SER A 50 2.91 2.10 -45.97
CA SER A 50 2.70 1.50 -47.30
C SER A 50 3.02 0.01 -47.40
N GLY A 51 3.93 -0.51 -46.55
CA GLY A 51 4.26 -1.93 -46.45
C GLY A 51 3.39 -2.74 -45.47
N GLY A 52 2.29 -2.18 -44.95
CA GLY A 52 1.37 -2.87 -44.03
C GLY A 52 1.80 -2.94 -42.56
N HIS A 53 2.91 -2.29 -42.18
CA HIS A 53 3.32 -2.20 -40.78
C HIS A 53 2.48 -1.17 -40.00
N ARG A 54 2.06 -1.52 -38.78
CA ARG A 54 1.35 -0.62 -37.87
C ARG A 54 2.24 0.54 -37.43
N VAL A 55 1.65 1.72 -37.34
CA VAL A 55 2.28 2.94 -36.84
C VAL A 55 1.44 3.56 -35.74
N TYR A 56 2.12 4.09 -34.73
CA TYR A 56 1.54 4.76 -33.57
C TYR A 56 2.05 6.20 -33.52
N ASP A 57 1.17 7.14 -33.21
CA ASP A 57 1.52 8.55 -33.04
C ASP A 57 1.63 8.94 -31.55
N ARG A 58 1.77 10.24 -31.29
CA ARG A 58 1.88 10.79 -29.94
C ARG A 58 0.65 10.51 -29.07
N ASP A 59 -0.56 10.54 -29.63
CA ASP A 59 -1.79 10.28 -28.87
C ASP A 59 -1.89 8.82 -28.47
N ASN A 60 -1.44 7.92 -29.35
CA ASN A 60 -1.30 6.51 -29.00
C ASN A 60 -0.29 6.30 -27.87
N VAL A 61 0.85 7.00 -27.88
CA VAL A 61 1.83 6.93 -26.78
C VAL A 61 1.23 7.45 -25.47
N ALA A 62 0.52 8.58 -25.50
CA ALA A 62 -0.16 9.13 -24.32
C ALA A 62 -1.23 8.17 -23.78
N ARG A 63 -2.01 7.53 -24.66
CA ARG A 63 -2.99 6.50 -24.28
C ARG A 63 -2.31 5.26 -23.71
N LEU A 64 -1.21 4.80 -24.30
CA LEU A 64 -0.42 3.68 -23.79
C LEU A 64 0.11 3.97 -22.39
N TYR A 65 0.62 5.18 -22.14
CA TYR A 65 1.04 5.60 -20.80
C TYR A 65 -0.11 5.46 -19.78
N ARG A 66 -1.31 5.95 -20.11
CA ARG A 66 -2.49 5.83 -19.23
C ARG A 66 -2.88 4.37 -18.98
N ILE A 67 -2.86 3.52 -20.00
CA ILE A 67 -3.13 2.07 -19.87
C ILE A 67 -2.14 1.44 -18.87
N LEU A 68 -0.84 1.75 -19.01
CA LEU A 68 0.20 1.18 -18.14
C LEU A 68 0.09 1.70 -16.70
N ALA A 69 -0.21 3.00 -16.53
CA ALA A 69 -0.43 3.59 -15.21
C ALA A 69 -1.60 2.92 -14.49
N LEU A 70 -2.74 2.74 -15.16
CA LEU A 70 -3.92 2.10 -14.59
C LEU A 70 -3.69 0.59 -14.34
N ARG A 71 -2.97 -0.10 -15.22
CA ARG A 71 -2.54 -1.49 -14.97
C ARG A 71 -1.72 -1.63 -13.69
N ARG A 72 -0.85 -0.65 -13.41
CA ARG A 72 -0.02 -0.64 -12.20
C ARG A 72 -0.84 -0.40 -10.93
N LEU A 73 -1.98 0.27 -11.06
CA LEU A 73 -2.96 0.47 -9.98
C LEU A 73 -3.91 -0.72 -9.79
N GLY A 74 -3.71 -1.84 -10.51
CA GLY A 74 -4.48 -3.07 -10.34
C GLY A 74 -5.66 -3.25 -11.28
N PHE A 75 -5.98 -2.26 -12.13
CA PHE A 75 -7.17 -2.32 -12.98
C PHE A 75 -7.08 -3.39 -14.09
N GLY A 76 -8.19 -4.08 -14.31
CA GLY A 76 -8.39 -5.01 -15.41
C GLY A 76 -8.51 -4.28 -16.75
N LEU A 77 -8.21 -4.96 -17.87
CA LEU A 77 -8.23 -4.32 -19.19
C LEU A 77 -9.62 -3.87 -19.66
N SER A 78 -10.68 -4.56 -19.19
CA SER A 78 -12.06 -4.16 -19.44
C SER A 78 -12.41 -2.86 -18.74
N GLU A 79 -11.97 -2.70 -17.49
CA GLU A 79 -12.16 -1.48 -16.71
C GLU A 79 -11.41 -0.34 -17.37
N ILE A 80 -10.10 -0.53 -17.61
CA ILE A 80 -9.22 0.47 -18.26
C ILE A 80 -9.83 1.01 -19.56
N ARG A 81 -10.44 0.14 -20.38
CA ARG A 81 -11.14 0.58 -21.59
C ARG A 81 -12.23 1.59 -21.27
N SER A 82 -13.14 1.22 -20.37
CA SER A 82 -14.26 2.10 -19.97
C SER A 82 -13.75 3.45 -19.47
N LEU A 83 -12.64 3.47 -18.71
CA LEU A 83 -12.07 4.72 -18.15
C LEU A 83 -11.50 5.63 -19.23
N LEU A 84 -10.89 5.04 -20.26
CA LEU A 84 -10.23 5.81 -21.31
C LEU A 84 -11.19 6.26 -22.41
N ASP A 85 -12.39 5.70 -22.46
CA ASP A 85 -13.39 5.95 -23.52
C ASP A 85 -14.57 6.80 -23.04
N ASP A 86 -14.78 6.97 -21.72
CA ASP A 86 -15.86 7.77 -21.15
C ASP A 86 -15.38 9.19 -20.72
N PRO A 87 -15.91 10.27 -21.34
CA PRO A 87 -15.55 11.66 -21.00
C PRO A 87 -16.04 12.14 -19.62
N HIS A 88 -17.04 11.47 -19.03
CA HIS A 88 -17.65 11.85 -17.74
C HIS A 88 -17.19 10.96 -16.59
N TRP A 89 -16.27 10.04 -16.88
CA TRP A 89 -15.77 9.09 -15.91
C TRP A 89 -14.85 9.75 -14.89
N ASP A 90 -15.11 9.50 -13.59
CA ASP A 90 -14.31 10.02 -12.50
C ASP A 90 -13.35 8.95 -11.92
N LEU A 91 -12.06 9.16 -12.14
CA LEU A 91 -10.97 8.35 -11.58
C LEU A 91 -10.98 8.35 -10.06
N ARG A 92 -11.33 9.47 -9.44
CA ARG A 92 -11.35 9.58 -7.98
C ARG A 92 -12.36 8.63 -7.40
N ASP A 93 -13.63 8.71 -7.82
CA ASP A 93 -14.71 7.87 -7.31
C ASP A 93 -14.47 6.38 -7.52
N MET A 94 -13.80 6.00 -8.60
CA MET A 94 -13.47 4.62 -8.88
C MET A 94 -12.28 4.12 -8.04
N VAL A 95 -11.22 4.93 -7.88
CA VAL A 95 -10.11 4.61 -6.98
C VAL A 95 -10.59 4.50 -5.54
N THR A 96 -11.49 5.38 -5.09
CA THR A 96 -12.11 5.29 -3.77
C THR A 96 -12.86 3.96 -3.59
N ARG A 97 -13.69 3.56 -4.56
CA ARG A 97 -14.37 2.25 -4.51
C ARG A 97 -13.40 1.07 -4.53
N HIS A 98 -12.28 1.18 -5.24
CA HIS A 98 -11.28 0.13 -5.28
C HIS A 98 -10.52 0.01 -3.95
N ILE A 99 -10.26 1.14 -3.28
CA ILE A 99 -9.74 1.17 -1.91
C ILE A 99 -10.72 0.45 -0.98
N GLU A 100 -12.00 0.79 -1.01
CA GLU A 100 -13.04 0.15 -0.17
C GLU A 100 -13.11 -1.38 -0.38
N ASP A 101 -13.03 -1.86 -1.61
CA ASP A 101 -13.08 -3.30 -1.91
C ASP A 101 -11.79 -4.03 -1.49
N THR A 102 -10.64 -3.37 -1.67
CA THR A 102 -9.34 -3.86 -1.22
C THR A 102 -9.31 -3.97 0.31
N GLU A 103 -9.78 -2.96 1.01
CA GLU A 103 -9.92 -2.95 2.47
C GLU A 103 -10.84 -4.07 2.95
N ARG A 104 -11.98 -4.30 2.28
CA ARG A 104 -12.89 -5.43 2.59
C ARG A 104 -12.23 -6.80 2.40
N THR A 105 -11.39 -6.93 1.37
CA THR A 105 -10.63 -8.15 1.11
C THR A 105 -9.57 -8.36 2.21
N ALA A 106 -8.81 -7.32 2.55
CA ALA A 106 -7.81 -7.35 3.62
C ALA A 106 -8.43 -7.72 4.98
N ALA A 107 -9.60 -7.16 5.29
CA ALA A 107 -10.40 -7.52 6.46
C ALA A 107 -10.71 -9.03 6.52
N THR A 108 -11.11 -9.59 5.38
CA THR A 108 -11.46 -11.02 5.28
C THR A 108 -10.24 -11.92 5.50
N ILE A 109 -9.12 -11.58 4.87
CA ILE A 109 -7.86 -12.32 5.04
C ILE A 109 -7.38 -12.21 6.50
N SER A 110 -7.42 -11.02 7.10
CA SER A 110 -7.02 -10.80 8.49
C SER A 110 -7.82 -11.66 9.47
N ARG A 111 -9.14 -11.77 9.27
CA ARG A 111 -10.00 -12.68 10.05
C ARG A 111 -9.59 -14.14 9.90
N LEU A 112 -9.35 -14.59 8.66
CA LEU A 112 -8.90 -15.95 8.41
C LEU A 112 -7.55 -16.23 9.08
N THR A 113 -6.60 -15.30 9.00
CA THR A 113 -5.28 -15.42 9.65
C THR A 113 -5.42 -15.46 11.17
N ALA A 114 -6.22 -14.59 11.78
CA ALA A 114 -6.48 -14.61 13.22
C ALA A 114 -7.03 -15.98 13.66
N HIS A 115 -7.97 -16.51 12.89
CA HIS A 115 -8.55 -17.82 13.16
C HIS A 115 -7.54 -18.96 13.00
N LEU A 116 -6.72 -18.96 11.95
CA LEU A 116 -5.64 -19.93 11.77
C LEU A 116 -4.61 -19.88 12.91
N ARG A 117 -4.32 -18.69 13.46
CA ARG A 117 -3.47 -18.53 14.65
C ARG A 117 -4.10 -19.14 15.89
N MET A 118 -5.40 -18.95 16.11
CA MET A 118 -6.10 -19.58 17.23
C MET A 118 -6.06 -21.11 17.11
N ILE A 119 -6.39 -21.65 15.92
CA ILE A 119 -6.27 -23.09 15.65
C ILE A 119 -4.84 -23.56 15.91
N SER A 120 -3.83 -22.88 15.36
CA SER A 120 -2.42 -23.27 15.55
C SER A 120 -2.04 -23.31 17.04
N SER A 121 -2.43 -22.29 17.81
CA SER A 121 -2.16 -22.23 19.25
C SER A 121 -2.85 -23.36 20.03
N GLU A 122 -4.05 -23.79 19.65
CA GLU A 122 -4.73 -24.91 20.30
C GLU A 122 -4.13 -26.27 19.92
N LEU A 123 -3.55 -26.38 18.73
CA LEU A 123 -2.83 -27.56 18.26
C LEU A 123 -1.44 -27.67 18.92
N GLU A 124 -0.80 -26.55 19.23
CA GLU A 124 0.46 -26.44 19.97
C GLU A 124 0.28 -26.83 21.45
N GLY A 125 0.18 -28.14 21.70
CA GLY A 125 0.03 -28.70 23.04
C GLY A 125 -0.60 -30.09 23.06
N THR A 126 -1.22 -30.51 21.95
CA THR A 126 -1.97 -31.76 21.89
C THR A 126 -1.60 -32.56 20.63
N ARG A 127 -0.98 -33.75 20.79
CA ARG A 127 -0.65 -34.68 19.69
C ARG A 127 -1.89 -35.22 18.92
N ARG A 128 -3.10 -34.93 19.42
CA ARG A 128 -4.41 -35.29 18.83
C ARG A 128 -5.40 -34.18 19.17
N VAL A 129 -5.99 -33.56 18.15
CA VAL A 129 -7.09 -32.60 18.28
C VAL A 129 -8.30 -33.34 18.83
N ARG A 130 -8.87 -32.86 19.92
CA ARG A 130 -10.08 -33.44 20.48
C ARG A 130 -11.31 -32.99 19.67
N PRO A 131 -12.34 -33.84 19.48
CA PRO A 131 -13.55 -33.46 18.75
C PRO A 131 -14.22 -32.19 19.28
N GLU A 132 -14.14 -31.93 20.59
CA GLU A 132 -14.69 -30.73 21.23
C GLU A 132 -14.01 -29.45 20.73
N THR A 133 -12.69 -29.48 20.57
CA THR A 133 -11.91 -28.39 19.96
C THR A 133 -12.33 -28.16 18.52
N LEU A 134 -12.55 -29.23 17.76
CA LEU A 134 -13.03 -29.12 16.38
C LEU A 134 -14.44 -28.53 16.31
N PHE A 135 -15.32 -28.82 17.28
CA PHE A 135 -16.66 -28.22 17.33
C PHE A 135 -16.62 -26.72 17.65
N THR A 136 -15.77 -26.27 18.57
CA THR A 136 -15.57 -24.84 18.86
C THR A 136 -15.05 -24.09 17.62
N ILE A 137 -14.05 -24.66 16.94
CA ILE A 137 -13.51 -24.12 15.68
C ILE A 137 -14.62 -24.04 14.61
N MET A 138 -15.42 -25.11 14.43
CA MET A 138 -16.49 -25.13 13.43
C MET A 138 -17.63 -24.16 13.74
N GLU A 139 -17.96 -23.97 15.01
CA GLU A 139 -18.95 -22.99 15.49
C GLU A 139 -18.46 -21.56 15.24
N GLU A 140 -17.19 -21.26 15.56
CA GLU A 140 -16.56 -19.98 15.22
C GLU A 140 -16.50 -19.74 13.70
N MET A 141 -16.21 -20.78 12.90
CA MET A 141 -16.22 -20.69 11.43
C MET A 141 -17.60 -20.36 10.84
N THR A 142 -18.68 -20.77 11.52
CA THR A 142 -20.05 -20.53 11.06
C THR A 142 -20.61 -19.18 11.52
N MET A 143 -20.04 -18.58 12.56
CA MET A 143 -20.42 -17.27 13.11
C MET A 143 -19.72 -16.07 12.43
N LEU A 144 -18.98 -16.29 11.34
CA LEU A 144 -18.09 -15.30 10.69
C LEU A 144 -18.77 -14.17 9.89
N GLU A 145 -20.04 -13.86 10.14
CA GLU A 145 -20.65 -12.61 9.66
C GLU A 145 -20.49 -11.51 10.72
N SER A 146 -19.25 -11.06 10.94
CA SER A 146 -19.01 -9.86 11.75
C SER A 146 -19.16 -8.60 10.87
N PRO A 147 -20.00 -7.63 11.27
CA PRO A 147 -20.07 -6.34 10.59
C PRO A 147 -18.79 -5.50 10.79
N VAL A 148 -17.90 -5.91 11.70
CA VAL A 148 -16.64 -5.22 11.95
C VAL A 148 -15.61 -5.64 10.91
N LEU A 149 -15.20 -4.68 10.08
CA LEU A 149 -14.25 -4.89 9.00
C LEU A 149 -12.80 -4.68 9.43
N GLY A 150 -12.55 -3.92 10.49
CA GLY A 150 -11.18 -3.68 10.94
C GLY A 150 -11.10 -2.76 12.14
N THR A 151 -9.88 -2.40 12.50
CA THR A 151 -9.60 -1.41 13.54
C THR A 151 -8.47 -0.52 13.05
N THR A 152 -8.64 0.78 13.24
CA THR A 152 -7.63 1.81 12.93
C THR A 152 -7.11 2.39 14.23
N THR A 153 -5.80 2.50 14.37
CA THR A 153 -5.19 3.18 15.52
C THR A 153 -5.28 4.68 15.32
N LEU A 154 -5.80 5.41 16.31
CA LEU A 154 -5.79 6.87 16.35
C LEU A 154 -4.89 7.33 17.49
N LEU A 155 -3.90 8.17 17.16
CA LEU A 155 -2.96 8.77 18.10
C LEU A 155 -3.14 10.30 18.11
N VAL A 156 -2.98 10.90 19.29
CA VAL A 156 -3.31 12.31 19.51
C VAL A 156 -2.04 13.11 19.74
N TYR A 157 -1.84 14.16 18.93
CA TYR A 157 -0.66 15.02 18.99
C TYR A 157 -1.05 16.48 19.06
N ARG A 158 -0.21 17.30 19.72
CA ARG A 158 -0.36 18.76 19.73
C ARG A 158 0.06 19.39 18.40
N ASP A 159 1.07 18.80 17.77
CA ASP A 159 1.59 19.22 16.47
C ASP A 159 1.66 18.00 15.53
N LEU A 160 0.70 17.91 14.62
CA LEU A 160 0.57 16.78 13.69
C LEU A 160 1.70 16.77 12.67
N ALA A 161 2.15 17.95 12.20
CA ALA A 161 3.20 18.02 11.20
C ALA A 161 4.54 17.54 11.79
N ALA A 162 4.85 17.97 13.01
CA ALA A 162 6.03 17.50 13.73
C ALA A 162 5.94 16.01 14.06
N ALA A 163 4.78 15.53 14.50
CA ALA A 163 4.56 14.11 14.80
C ALA A 163 4.71 13.24 13.53
N HIS A 164 4.06 13.63 12.44
CA HIS A 164 4.11 12.94 11.15
C HIS A 164 5.56 12.82 10.65
N ALA A 165 6.29 13.94 10.62
CA ALA A 165 7.70 13.94 10.22
C ALA A 165 8.58 13.10 11.16
N HIS A 166 8.37 13.19 12.47
CA HIS A 166 9.16 12.46 13.46
C HIS A 166 8.95 10.96 13.36
N LEU A 167 7.70 10.50 13.31
CA LEU A 167 7.36 9.08 13.28
C LEU A 167 7.84 8.44 11.97
N SER A 168 7.70 9.14 10.84
CA SER A 168 8.27 8.68 9.57
C SER A 168 9.79 8.59 9.62
N LYS A 169 10.45 9.63 10.13
CA LYS A 169 11.92 9.68 10.18
C LYS A 169 12.51 8.66 11.15
N ASN A 170 11.96 8.55 12.35
CA ASN A 170 12.58 7.79 13.43
C ASN A 170 12.18 6.31 13.39
N PHE A 171 10.95 6.01 13.00
CA PHE A 171 10.40 4.65 13.00
C PHE A 171 10.14 4.10 11.60
N GLY A 172 10.59 4.79 10.55
CA GLY A 172 10.48 4.29 9.17
C GLY A 172 9.04 4.17 8.66
N LEU A 173 8.06 4.81 9.33
CA LEU A 173 6.67 4.78 8.89
C LEU A 173 6.49 5.54 7.57
N VAL A 174 5.72 4.99 6.65
CA VAL A 174 5.52 5.62 5.35
C VAL A 174 4.58 6.82 5.52
N PRO A 175 4.98 8.03 5.09
CA PRO A 175 4.14 9.23 5.21
C PRO A 175 2.89 9.12 4.33
N GLY A 176 1.72 9.25 4.95
CA GLY A 176 0.44 9.44 4.27
C GLY A 176 0.00 10.90 4.19
N PRO A 177 -1.24 11.17 3.75
CA PRO A 177 -1.79 12.51 3.66
C PRO A 177 -1.75 13.27 4.99
N LEU A 178 -1.49 14.58 4.89
CA LEU A 178 -1.66 15.53 5.99
C LEU A 178 -2.67 16.58 5.55
N VAL A 179 -3.89 16.47 6.07
CA VAL A 179 -5.02 17.32 5.73
C VAL A 179 -4.98 18.58 6.58
N HIS A 180 -5.17 19.71 5.92
CA HIS A 180 -5.20 21.03 6.55
C HIS A 180 -6.58 21.65 6.39
N ASP A 181 -7.00 22.44 7.38
CA ASP A 181 -8.19 23.28 7.28
C ASP A 181 -7.94 24.53 6.41
N ALA A 182 -8.96 25.38 6.29
CA ALA A 182 -8.89 26.61 5.50
C ALA A 182 -7.87 27.63 6.05
N ASP A 183 -7.55 27.55 7.35
CA ASP A 183 -6.60 28.42 8.03
C ASP A 183 -5.17 27.86 7.97
N GLY A 184 -4.98 26.68 7.37
CA GLY A 184 -3.70 26.02 7.19
C GLY A 184 -3.24 25.22 8.40
N ASN A 185 -4.11 24.94 9.38
CA ASN A 185 -3.78 24.07 10.50
C ASN A 185 -3.95 22.60 10.09
N ALA A 186 -3.00 21.74 10.46
CA ALA A 186 -3.14 20.31 10.27
C ALA A 186 -4.26 19.77 11.18
N VAL A 187 -5.29 19.16 10.59
CA VAL A 187 -6.48 18.67 11.30
C VAL A 187 -6.61 17.14 11.27
N HIS A 188 -5.91 16.48 10.34
CA HIS A 188 -5.84 15.03 10.26
C HIS A 188 -4.56 14.62 9.54
N GLY A 189 -3.89 13.60 10.04
CA GLY A 189 -2.70 13.04 9.41
C GLY A 189 -2.78 11.53 9.33
N GLU A 190 -2.11 10.95 8.35
CA GLU A 190 -2.00 9.51 8.20
C GLU A 190 -0.56 9.06 8.07
N LEU A 191 -0.25 7.94 8.69
CA LEU A 191 0.99 7.19 8.53
C LEU A 191 0.65 5.74 8.22
N PHE A 192 1.49 5.07 7.43
CA PHE A 192 1.32 3.66 7.13
C PHE A 192 2.44 2.82 7.75
N ALA A 193 2.04 1.77 8.45
CA ALA A 193 2.89 0.74 9.04
C ALA A 193 2.54 -0.61 8.39
N GLY A 194 3.21 -0.93 7.27
CA GLY A 194 2.81 -2.07 6.45
C GLY A 194 1.42 -1.85 5.83
N ASP A 195 0.48 -2.74 6.13
CA ASP A 195 -0.93 -2.68 5.72
C ASP A 195 -1.83 -1.92 6.72
N HIS A 196 -1.28 -1.46 7.84
CA HIS A 196 -2.01 -0.71 8.85
C HIS A 196 -1.90 0.80 8.63
N THR A 197 -3.06 1.47 8.59
CA THR A 197 -3.14 2.94 8.66
C THR A 197 -3.19 3.38 10.11
N ILE A 198 -2.35 4.35 10.47
CA ILE A 198 -2.35 5.04 11.76
C ILE A 198 -2.85 6.47 11.52
N TRP A 199 -3.91 6.84 12.20
CA TRP A 199 -4.48 8.19 12.16
C TRP A 199 -3.85 9.08 13.23
N LEU A 200 -3.54 10.31 12.86
CA LEU A 200 -3.05 11.36 13.73
C LEU A 200 -4.12 12.45 13.84
N HIS A 201 -4.50 12.78 15.06
CA HIS A 201 -5.52 13.79 15.33
C HIS A 201 -4.99 14.87 16.28
N PRO A 202 -5.39 16.15 16.13
CA PRO A 202 -5.05 17.18 17.10
C PRO A 202 -5.68 16.90 18.45
N THR A 203 -5.08 17.43 19.51
CA THR A 203 -5.65 17.36 20.86
C THR A 203 -7.02 18.06 20.93
N GLY A 204 -8.00 17.41 21.53
CA GLY A 204 -9.35 17.95 21.75
C GLY A 204 -9.69 18.06 23.22
N GLU A 205 -10.85 18.62 23.55
CA GLU A 205 -11.27 18.85 24.96
C GLU A 205 -11.24 17.58 25.81
N GLU A 206 -11.72 16.45 25.27
CA GLU A 206 -11.86 15.17 25.97
C GLU A 206 -10.70 14.19 25.73
N TYR A 207 -9.77 14.49 24.82
CA TYR A 207 -8.70 13.58 24.44
C TYR A 207 -7.39 14.35 24.19
N ARG A 208 -6.33 13.93 24.88
CA ARG A 208 -5.05 14.63 24.96
C ARG A 208 -3.91 13.65 24.75
N SER A 209 -2.73 14.17 24.43
CA SER A 209 -1.54 13.34 24.26
C SER A 209 -1.03 12.79 25.60
N PRO A 210 -0.23 11.71 25.61
CA PRO A 210 0.36 11.19 26.85
C PRO A 210 1.16 12.23 27.64
N ARG A 211 1.87 13.13 26.94
CA ARG A 211 2.62 14.23 27.56
C ARG A 211 1.74 15.20 28.32
N GLU A 212 0.52 15.47 27.84
CA GLU A 212 -0.44 16.32 28.56
C GLU A 212 -1.10 15.60 29.72
N LEU A 213 -1.33 14.29 29.60
CA LEU A 213 -1.95 13.48 30.64
C LEU A 213 -0.97 13.01 31.73
N GLY A 214 0.35 13.11 31.48
CA GLY A 214 1.39 12.62 32.39
C GLY A 214 1.49 11.09 32.43
N GLY A 215 0.90 10.39 31.46
CA GLY A 215 0.81 8.94 31.45
C GLY A 215 0.26 8.40 30.14
N VAL A 216 0.47 7.11 29.91
CA VAL A 216 0.13 6.41 28.67
C VAL A 216 -1.00 5.43 28.97
N SER A 217 -2.10 5.51 28.24
CA SER A 217 -3.26 4.61 28.38
C SER A 217 -3.25 3.43 27.40
N SER A 218 -2.45 3.52 26.33
CA SER A 218 -2.29 2.48 25.31
C SER A 218 -0.90 2.55 24.67
N MET A 219 -0.44 1.43 24.12
CA MET A 219 0.87 1.30 23.50
C MET A 219 0.68 0.80 22.07
N THR A 220 1.57 1.19 21.16
CA THR A 220 1.56 0.70 19.77
C THR A 220 2.65 -0.34 19.59
N VAL A 221 2.27 -1.53 19.09
CA VAL A 221 3.19 -2.65 18.87
C VAL A 221 3.18 -2.99 17.39
N LEU A 222 4.33 -2.95 16.74
CA LEU A 222 4.48 -3.20 15.31
C LEU A 222 5.43 -4.37 15.06
N ALA A 223 5.07 -5.23 14.11
CA ALA A 223 5.99 -6.22 13.58
C ALA A 223 6.93 -5.55 12.55
N VAL A 224 8.22 -5.88 12.62
CA VAL A 224 9.25 -5.41 11.69
C VAL A 224 10.05 -6.60 11.16
N ASP A 225 10.70 -6.42 10.00
CA ASP A 225 11.49 -7.49 9.38
C ASP A 225 12.61 -7.99 10.31
N ASN A 226 13.35 -7.06 10.92
CA ASN A 226 14.39 -7.35 11.90
C ASN A 226 14.41 -6.27 13.00
N ALA A 227 14.20 -6.67 14.25
CA ALA A 227 14.09 -5.74 15.37
C ALA A 227 15.43 -5.03 15.70
N ASP A 228 16.57 -5.70 15.54
CA ASP A 228 17.88 -5.11 15.83
C ASP A 228 18.28 -4.06 14.77
N ASP A 229 18.01 -4.32 13.49
CA ASP A 229 18.25 -3.36 12.39
C ASP A 229 17.33 -2.14 12.51
N HIS A 230 16.04 -2.37 12.78
CA HIS A 230 15.07 -1.29 12.97
C HIS A 230 15.42 -0.42 14.20
N HIS A 231 15.87 -1.05 15.29
CA HIS A 231 16.41 -0.32 16.45
C HIS A 231 17.62 0.55 16.08
N ALA A 232 18.58 0.01 15.30
CA ALA A 232 19.75 0.77 14.88
C ALA A 232 19.35 2.01 14.07
N HIS A 233 18.39 1.87 13.15
CA HIS A 233 17.80 2.99 12.42
C HIS A 233 17.18 4.03 13.37
N ALA A 234 16.38 3.59 14.34
CA ALA A 234 15.73 4.49 15.29
C ALA A 234 16.76 5.28 16.13
N VAL A 235 17.82 4.63 16.60
CA VAL A 235 18.92 5.28 17.33
C VAL A 235 19.65 6.30 16.45
N GLU A 236 19.98 5.94 15.20
CA GLU A 236 20.64 6.85 14.26
C GLU A 236 19.84 8.13 14.02
N HIS A 237 18.51 8.01 13.98
CA HIS A 237 17.61 9.13 13.74
C HIS A 237 17.21 9.89 15.03
N GLY A 238 17.75 9.49 16.19
CA GLY A 238 17.58 10.18 17.46
C GLY A 238 16.27 9.86 18.18
N ALA A 239 15.74 8.65 18.00
CA ALA A 239 14.61 8.18 18.79
C ALA A 239 14.99 8.01 20.27
N GLU A 240 14.05 8.27 21.17
CA GLU A 240 14.22 7.98 22.60
C GLU A 240 13.97 6.48 22.82
N ILE A 241 15.04 5.70 23.00
CA ILE A 241 14.94 4.27 23.29
C ILE A 241 14.65 4.06 24.78
N ILE A 242 13.53 3.40 25.09
CA ILE A 242 13.17 3.03 26.47
C ILE A 242 13.67 1.64 26.84
N GLN A 243 13.88 0.77 25.84
CA GLN A 243 14.37 -0.58 26.03
C GLN A 243 15.13 -1.04 24.78
N ALA A 244 16.39 -1.44 24.94
CA ALA A 244 17.18 -2.02 23.88
C ALA A 244 16.65 -3.41 23.47
N PRO A 245 16.96 -3.90 22.25
CA PRO A 245 16.48 -5.19 21.77
C PRO A 245 16.77 -6.35 22.74
N VAL A 246 15.72 -7.08 23.11
CA VAL A 246 15.75 -8.24 24.00
C VAL A 246 14.92 -9.39 23.42
N SER A 247 15.36 -10.62 23.65
CA SER A 247 14.59 -11.81 23.29
C SER A 247 13.57 -12.11 24.39
N GLN A 248 12.31 -12.20 24.00
CA GLN A 248 11.18 -12.43 24.89
C GLN A 248 10.85 -13.91 25.02
N PRO A 249 10.31 -14.37 26.16
CA PRO A 249 10.00 -15.78 26.40
C PRO A 249 8.89 -16.32 25.48
N TYR A 250 8.12 -15.43 24.85
CA TYR A 250 7.07 -15.73 23.89
C TYR A 250 7.55 -15.72 22.43
N GLY A 251 8.87 -15.84 22.20
CA GLY A 251 9.40 -16.20 20.87
C GLY A 251 9.70 -15.04 19.93
N VAL A 252 9.82 -13.81 20.42
CA VAL A 252 10.15 -12.63 19.59
C VAL A 252 11.38 -11.89 20.10
N ARG A 253 12.08 -11.23 19.19
CA ARG A 253 13.07 -10.18 19.47
C ARG A 253 12.33 -8.85 19.49
N GLU A 254 12.45 -8.06 20.56
CA GLU A 254 11.64 -6.84 20.75
C GLU A 254 12.46 -5.70 21.36
N TYR A 255 12.19 -4.46 20.93
CA TYR A 255 12.70 -3.25 21.59
C TYR A 255 11.60 -2.20 21.74
N GLY A 256 11.81 -1.24 22.63
CA GLY A 256 10.85 -0.17 22.92
C GLY A 256 11.43 1.23 22.69
N ALA A 257 10.60 2.15 22.20
CA ALA A 257 10.90 3.56 22.05
C ALA A 257 9.75 4.47 22.52
N ARG A 258 10.06 5.75 22.69
CA ARG A 258 9.11 6.82 23.01
C ARG A 258 9.15 7.90 21.93
N ASP A 259 7.99 8.44 21.58
CA ASP A 259 7.89 9.55 20.61
C ASP A 259 7.86 10.95 21.26
N LEU A 260 7.73 11.98 20.43
CA LEU A 260 7.72 13.40 20.84
C LEU A 260 6.68 13.75 21.91
N GLU A 261 5.54 13.06 21.93
CA GLU A 261 4.42 13.33 22.84
C GLU A 261 4.30 12.24 23.92
N GLY A 262 5.25 11.33 24.00
CA GLY A 262 5.34 10.34 25.05
C GLY A 262 4.54 9.06 24.81
N HIS A 263 4.02 8.81 23.61
CA HIS A 263 3.47 7.47 23.32
C HIS A 263 4.59 6.45 23.35
N LEU A 264 4.22 5.22 23.73
CA LEU A 264 5.14 4.09 23.79
C LEU A 264 4.95 3.20 22.57
N TRP A 265 6.06 2.91 21.93
CA TRP A 265 6.16 2.13 20.72
C TRP A 265 7.03 0.91 20.99
N PHE A 266 6.56 -0.26 20.57
CA PHE A 266 7.33 -1.50 20.60
C PHE A 266 7.41 -2.09 19.21
N PHE A 267 8.57 -2.61 18.88
CA PHE A 267 8.83 -3.21 17.58
C PHE A 267 9.40 -4.60 17.78
N HIS A 268 8.85 -5.58 17.08
CA HIS A 268 9.29 -6.97 17.24
C HIS A 268 9.47 -7.70 15.91
N SER A 269 10.36 -8.69 15.93
CA SER A 269 10.53 -9.69 14.86
C SER A 269 10.54 -11.09 15.49
N PRO A 270 10.21 -12.17 14.76
CA PRO A 270 10.36 -13.53 15.27
C PRO A 270 11.82 -13.82 15.70
N LEU A 271 12.02 -14.73 16.66
CA LEU A 271 13.34 -15.32 16.89
C LEU A 271 13.60 -16.39 15.81
N ASP A 272 14.84 -16.40 15.28
CA ASP A 272 15.33 -17.43 14.36
C ASP A 272 15.41 -18.83 15.02
#